data_AF-A0A8S3A8G0-F1
#
_entry.id   AF-A0A8S3A8G0-F1
#
_cell.length_a   1.000
_cell.length_b   1.000
_cell.length_c   1.000
_cell.angle_alpha   90.00
_cell.angle_beta   90.00
_cell.angle_gamma   90.00
#
_symmetry.space_group_name_H-M   'P 1'
#
loop_
_entity.id
_entity.type
_entity.pdbx_description
1 polymer ?
#
loop_
_entity_poly.entity_id
_entity_poly.type
_entity_poly.pdbx_seq_one_letter_code
_entity_poly.pdbx_strand_id
1 'polypeptide(L)' 'GNNPSQNLGHKVQIQLKWNEKENEFDGKWYVQTSKYHGEDQYRLKFISQFPLA' A
#
# COMPACT_ATOMS: atom_id res chain seq x y z
N GLY A 1 24.31 2.47 -12.66
CA GLY A 1 24.41 1.79 -11.36
C GLY A 1 23.48 2.48 -10.39
N ASN A 2 22.47 1.76 -9.88
CA ASN A 2 21.50 2.29 -8.93
C ASN A 2 22.21 2.67 -7.62
N ASN A 3 22.15 3.95 -7.25
CA ASN A 3 22.75 4.45 -6.01
C ASN A 3 21.77 4.19 -4.84
N PRO A 4 22.10 3.35 -3.84
CA PRO A 4 21.20 2.99 -2.75
C PRO A 4 20.75 4.18 -1.89
N SER A 5 21.46 5.32 -1.97
CA SER A 5 21.15 6.57 -1.27
C SER A 5 19.85 7.25 -1.73
N GLN A 6 19.25 6.78 -2.83
CA GLN A 6 17.98 7.33 -3.32
C GLN A 6 16.74 6.63 -2.74
N ASN A 7 16.93 5.57 -1.94
CA ASN A 7 15.85 5.06 -1.11
C ASN A 7 15.75 5.95 0.16
N LEU A 8 15.30 7.19 -0.03
CA LEU A 8 15.35 8.30 0.93
C LEU A 8 14.37 8.17 2.12
N GLY A 9 13.96 6.95 2.49
CA GLY A 9 13.03 6.75 3.61
C GLY A 9 11.73 7.55 3.45
N HIS A 10 11.20 7.63 2.22
CA HIS A 10 9.99 8.40 1.95
C HIS A 10 8.82 7.82 2.74
N LYS A 11 8.24 8.65 3.61
CA LYS A 11 6.98 8.32 4.29
C LYS A 11 5.86 8.45 3.27
N VAL A 12 5.22 7.33 2.96
CA VAL A 12 4.04 7.27 2.12
C VAL A 12 2.82 7.21 3.02
N GLN A 13 1.90 8.17 2.87
CA GLN A 13 0.61 8.12 3.54
C GLN A 13 -0.35 7.28 2.69
N ILE A 14 -0.71 6.11 3.19
CA ILE A 14 -1.69 5.22 2.57
C ILE A 14 -3.06 5.51 3.17
N GLN A 15 -4.05 5.77 2.31
CA GLN A 15 -5.45 5.87 2.72
C GLN A 15 -6.07 4.49 2.66
N LEU A 16 -6.44 3.95 3.81
CA LEU A 16 -7.14 2.68 3.94
C LEU A 16 -8.63 2.91 3.77
N LYS A 17 -9.23 2.27 2.76
CA LYS A 17 -10.68 2.20 2.62
C LYS A 17 -11.13 0.79 2.95
N TRP A 18 -12.16 0.67 3.77
CA TRP A 18 -12.80 -0.61 4.05
C TRP A 18 -13.77 -0.94 2.90
N ASN A 19 -13.60 -2.12 2.32
CA ASN A 19 -14.50 -2.68 1.32
C ASN A 19 -15.38 -3.76 1.96
N GLU A 20 -16.58 -3.38 2.38
CA GLU A 20 -17.55 -4.26 3.05
C GLU A 20 -17.95 -5.46 2.18
N LYS A 21 -18.01 -5.29 0.86
CA LYS A 21 -18.45 -6.35 -0.06
C LYS A 21 -17.47 -7.53 -0.08
N GLU A 22 -16.18 -7.22 -0.07
CA GLU A 22 -15.10 -8.20 -0.20
C GLU A 22 -14.42 -8.48 1.15
N ASN A 23 -14.86 -7.82 2.23
CA ASN A 23 -14.32 -7.91 3.59
C ASN A 23 -12.78 -7.69 3.64
N GLU A 24 -12.32 -6.68 2.91
CA GLU A 24 -10.90 -6.34 2.77
C GLU A 24 -10.65 -4.83 2.85
N PHE A 25 -9.42 -4.42 3.16
CA PHE A 25 -9.03 -3.02 2.95
C PHE A 25 -8.42 -2.86 1.55
N ASP A 26 -8.92 -1.89 0.79
CA ASP A 26 -8.39 -1.52 -0.51
C ASP A 26 -7.90 -0.06 -0.51
N GLY A 27 -6.94 0.21 -1.40
CA GLY A 27 -6.44 1.56 -1.55
C GLY A 27 -5.41 1.68 -2.67
N LYS A 28 -5.08 2.93 -2.97
CA LYS A 28 -3.99 3.29 -3.87
C LYS A 28 -2.92 4.03 -3.09
N TRP A 29 -1.67 3.79 -3.44
CA TRP A 29 -0.57 4.65 -3.01
C TRP A 29 0.00 5.39 -4.22
N TYR A 30 0.49 6.60 -3.96
CA TYR A 30 1.06 7.48 -4.95
C TYR A 30 2.31 8.12 -4.35
N VAL A 31 3.43 8.00 -5.06
CA VAL A 31 4.69 8.62 -4.70
C VAL A 31 5.16 9.45 -5.89
N GLN A 32 5.25 10.75 -5.69
CA GLN A 32 5.84 11.67 -6.65
C GLN A 32 6.98 12.42 -5.98
N THR A 33 8.14 12.36 -6.62
CA THR A 33 9.32 13.15 -6.30
C THR A 33 9.76 13.89 -7.57
N SER A 34 10.78 14.74 -7.48
CA SER A 34 11.35 15.40 -8.66
C SER A 34 12.00 14.44 -9.66
N LYS A 35 12.30 13.19 -9.25
CA LYS A 35 13.04 12.21 -10.07
C LYS A 35 12.27 10.92 -10.33
N TYR A 36 11.29 10.60 -9.50
CA TYR A 36 10.58 9.32 -9.52
C TYR A 36 9.10 9.52 -9.36
N HIS A 37 8.36 8.69 -10.09
CA HIS A 37 6.92 8.56 -10.00
C HIS A 37 6.60 7.08 -9.85
N GLY A 38 5.83 6.73 -8.84
CA GLY A 38 5.31 5.40 -8.65
C GLY A 38 3.89 5.47 -8.09
N GLU A 39 3.03 4.61 -8.61
CA GLU A 39 1.70 4.40 -8.09
C GLU A 39 1.38 2.91 -8.16
N ASP A 40 0.61 2.42 -7.19
CA ASP A 40 0.06 1.07 -7.27
C ASP A 40 -1.17 0.93 -6.36
N GLN A 41 -1.85 -0.19 -6.51
CA GLN A 41 -2.97 -0.60 -5.68
C GLN A 41 -2.50 -1.60 -4.63
N TYR A 42 -3.11 -1.55 -3.45
CA TYR A 42 -2.89 -2.55 -2.42
C TYR A 42 -4.22 -3.08 -1.92
N ARG A 43 -4.21 -4.36 -1.51
CA ARG A 43 -5.33 -5.07 -0.90
C ARG A 43 -4.84 -5.80 0.34
N LEU A 44 -5.44 -5.50 1.49
CA LEU A 44 -5.17 -6.20 2.74
C LEU A 44 -6.36 -7.09 3.05
N LYS A 45 -6.13 -8.40 2.93
CA LYS A 45 -7.10 -9.44 3.29
C LYS A 45 -6.77 -9.95 4.67
N PHE A 46 -7.78 -10.00 5.54
CA PHE A 46 -7.64 -10.71 6.80
C PHE A 46 -7.77 -12.21 6.54
N ILE A 47 -6.67 -12.96 6.71
CA ILE A 47 -6.69 -14.42 6.63
C ILE A 47 -6.74 -14.95 8.06
N SER A 48 -7.94 -15.22 8.57
CA SER A 48 -8.07 -15.90 9.86
C SER A 48 -7.77 -17.38 9.68
N GLN A 49 -6.74 -17.89 10.36
CA GLN A 49 -6.49 -19.35 10.44
C GLN A 49 -7.59 -20.09 11.22
N PHE A 50 -8.48 -19.36 11.88
CA PHE A 50 -9.65 -19.89 12.58
C PHE A 50 -10.88 -19.14 12.05
N PRO A 51 -11.83 -19.81 11.36
CA PRO A 51 -13.09 -19.16 11.00
C PRO A 51 -13.76 -18.66 12.29
N LEU A 52 -14.28 -17.44 12.25
CA LEU A 52 -15.12 -16.91 13.33
C LEU A 52 -16.31 -17.87 13.50
N ALA A 53 -16.45 -18.40 14.72
CA ALA A 53 -17.51 -19.31 15.12
C ALA A 53 -18.89 -18.63 15.11
#